data_AF-A0A2P9D5A8-F1
#
_entry.id   AF-A0A2P9D5A8-F1
#
_cell.length_a   1.000
_cell.length_b   1.000
_cell.length_c   1.000
_cell.angle_alpha   90.00
_cell.angle_beta   90.00
_cell.angle_gamma   90.00
#
_symmetry.space_group_name_H-M   'P 1'
#
loop_
_entity.id
_entity.type
_entity.pdbx_description
1 polymer ?
#
loop_
_entity_poly.entity_id
_entity_poly.type
_entity_poly.pdbx_seq_one_letter_code
_entity_poly.pdbx_strand_id
1 'polypeptide(L)'
;SYRDHFFHMFISFLSRFHSSVFGLCCNSKNDILGNEQWQWLEKELTNSNARAHIIISSTQIFSNHIINENWGLMPYSLRRLRELIKKTKPKGLLFLSGDVHFGSIIGKEESVIEVTSSSVNQENIFSYINKYVIFFLTNILSKVSPFELNKIYSFNNFGSVNITYVNDNEIKIKTSVNDSDGVEILVANQVFNNKNNIYAKTKDLHIILDEFATLECKSKTKMVMHTIVYILFLLWFLQILFIFLKIIGSLFRSKKIDPKTKNE
;
A
#
# COMPACT_ATOMS: atom_id res chain seq x y z
N SER A 1 15.78 16.92 14.55
CA SER A 1 14.96 18.14 14.45
C SER A 1 13.76 17.85 13.54
N TYR A 2 12.58 18.45 13.76
CA TYR A 2 11.39 18.29 12.88
C TYR A 2 11.69 18.62 11.40
N ARG A 3 12.73 19.43 11.12
CA ARG A 3 13.22 19.72 9.76
C ARG A 3 13.97 18.56 9.09
N ASP A 4 14.63 17.71 9.86
CA ASP A 4 15.32 16.53 9.31
C ASP A 4 14.29 15.52 8.79
N HIS A 5 13.12 15.44 9.45
CA HIS A 5 12.06 14.49 9.13
C HIS A 5 11.51 14.67 7.70
N PHE A 6 11.27 15.91 7.25
CA PHE A 6 10.73 16.14 5.90
C PHE A 6 11.74 15.76 4.81
N PHE A 7 13.01 16.15 4.98
CA PHE A 7 14.05 15.79 4.01
C PHE A 7 14.24 14.27 3.94
N HIS A 8 14.29 13.58 5.09
CA HIS A 8 14.38 12.12 5.11
C HIS A 8 13.15 11.44 4.49
N MET A 9 11.94 11.95 4.73
CA MET A 9 10.73 11.45 4.10
C MET A 9 10.76 11.64 2.59
N PHE A 10 11.20 12.80 2.11
CA PHE A 10 11.35 13.09 0.69
C PHE A 10 12.40 12.17 0.04
N ILE A 11 13.57 11.99 0.67
CA ILE A 11 14.61 11.10 0.17
C ILE A 11 14.14 9.64 0.18
N SER A 12 13.43 9.19 1.22
CA SER A 12 12.85 7.86 1.30
C SER A 12 11.83 7.63 0.18
N PHE A 13 10.91 8.57 -0.01
CA PHE A 13 9.95 8.54 -1.11
C PHE A 13 10.66 8.48 -2.47
N LEU A 14 11.65 9.35 -2.69
CA LEU A 14 12.37 9.41 -3.96
C LEU A 14 13.11 8.08 -4.23
N SER A 15 13.75 7.52 -3.21
CA SER A 15 14.43 6.22 -3.29
C SER A 15 13.45 5.10 -3.66
N ARG A 16 12.30 5.02 -2.99
CA ARG A 16 11.26 4.01 -3.27
C ARG A 16 10.63 4.21 -4.65
N PHE A 17 10.35 5.45 -5.03
CA PHE A 17 9.82 5.79 -6.36
C PHE A 17 10.76 5.34 -7.47
N HIS A 18 12.05 5.71 -7.39
CA HIS A 18 13.04 5.29 -8.37
C HIS A 18 13.23 3.77 -8.37
N SER A 19 13.24 3.15 -7.18
CA SER A 19 13.37 1.70 -7.09
C SER A 19 12.19 0.98 -7.74
N SER A 20 10.97 1.49 -7.60
CA SER A 20 9.78 0.95 -8.24
C SER A 20 9.78 1.16 -9.76
N VAL A 21 10.05 2.39 -10.22
CA VAL A 21 10.09 2.73 -11.66
C VAL A 21 11.18 1.96 -12.38
N PHE A 22 12.39 1.90 -11.81
CA PHE A 22 13.56 1.28 -12.41
C PHE A 22 13.80 -0.16 -11.92
N GLY A 23 12.83 -0.79 -11.24
CA GLY A 23 12.97 -2.16 -10.72
C GLY A 23 14.24 -2.41 -9.91
N LEU A 24 14.77 -1.37 -9.23
CA LEU A 24 15.93 -1.51 -8.36
C LEU A 24 15.49 -2.28 -7.12
N CYS A 25 16.44 -2.99 -6.50
CA CYS A 25 16.20 -3.77 -5.28
C CYS A 25 15.13 -4.87 -5.43
N CYS A 26 14.70 -5.23 -6.65
CA CYS A 26 13.72 -6.30 -6.87
C CYS A 26 14.19 -7.69 -6.41
N ASN A 27 15.51 -7.89 -6.32
CA ASN A 27 16.15 -9.10 -5.78
C ASN A 27 16.70 -8.89 -4.36
N SER A 28 16.25 -7.84 -3.67
CA SER A 28 16.65 -7.58 -2.28
C SER A 28 16.33 -8.81 -1.42
N LYS A 29 17.27 -9.14 -0.54
CA LYS A 29 17.16 -10.25 0.44
C LYS A 29 16.72 -9.76 1.82
N ASN A 30 16.23 -8.52 1.92
CA ASN A 30 15.70 -7.99 3.17
C ASN A 30 14.60 -8.91 3.70
N ASP A 31 14.64 -9.18 4.99
CA ASP A 31 13.73 -10.10 5.66
C ASP A 31 13.00 -9.42 6.83
N ILE A 32 11.68 -9.53 6.84
CA ILE A 32 10.79 -8.94 7.87
C ILE A 32 10.79 -9.77 9.15
N LEU A 33 10.81 -11.11 9.06
CA LEU A 33 10.60 -11.98 10.22
C LEU A 33 11.89 -12.62 10.75
N GLY A 34 12.85 -12.91 9.86
CA GLY A 34 14.05 -13.68 10.21
C GLY A 34 13.77 -15.18 10.39
N ASN A 35 14.83 -15.99 10.37
CA ASN A 35 14.69 -17.44 10.21
C ASN A 35 13.88 -18.13 11.32
N GLU A 36 14.06 -17.74 12.58
CA GLU A 36 13.36 -18.35 13.71
C GLU A 36 11.85 -18.10 13.64
N GLN A 37 11.43 -16.87 13.36
CA GLN A 37 10.01 -16.53 13.22
C GLN A 37 9.38 -17.22 12.01
N TRP A 38 10.12 -17.37 10.91
CA TRP A 38 9.63 -18.12 9.75
C TRP A 38 9.38 -19.59 10.05
N GLN A 39 10.32 -20.24 10.76
CA GLN A 39 10.16 -21.64 11.19
C GLN A 39 8.98 -21.78 12.17
N TRP A 40 8.85 -20.85 13.11
CA TRP A 40 7.72 -20.80 14.02
C TRP A 40 6.39 -20.65 13.26
N LEU A 41 6.27 -19.67 12.37
CA LEU A 41 5.04 -19.42 11.61
C LEU A 41 4.67 -20.65 10.76
N GLU A 42 5.66 -21.30 10.13
CA GLU A 42 5.41 -22.52 9.38
C GLU A 42 4.89 -23.65 10.26
N LYS A 43 5.47 -23.83 11.45
CA LYS A 43 5.02 -24.84 12.41
C LYS A 43 3.60 -24.58 12.89
N GLU A 44 3.25 -23.33 13.21
CA GLU A 44 1.89 -22.96 13.64
C GLU A 44 0.87 -23.21 12.54
N LEU A 45 1.16 -22.78 11.31
CA LEU A 45 0.24 -22.97 10.17
C LEU A 45 0.12 -24.44 9.74
N THR A 46 1.16 -25.26 9.93
CA THR A 46 1.14 -26.68 9.56
C THR A 46 0.39 -27.53 10.58
N ASN A 47 0.57 -27.26 11.87
CA ASN A 47 0.06 -28.13 12.95
C ASN A 47 -1.28 -27.66 13.53
N SER A 48 -1.80 -26.51 13.10
CA SER A 48 -3.06 -25.98 13.60
C SER A 48 -4.27 -26.69 12.98
N ASN A 49 -5.18 -27.15 13.84
CA ASN A 49 -6.49 -27.67 13.47
C ASN A 49 -7.60 -26.59 13.50
N ALA A 50 -7.23 -25.31 13.66
CA ALA A 50 -8.20 -24.22 13.75
C ALA A 50 -9.02 -24.09 12.45
N ARG A 51 -10.28 -23.67 12.60
CA ARG A 51 -11.19 -23.45 11.46
C ARG A 51 -10.94 -22.14 10.72
N ALA A 52 -10.28 -21.19 11.38
CA ALA A 52 -9.80 -19.92 10.81
C ALA A 52 -8.40 -19.61 11.32
N HIS A 53 -7.65 -18.85 10.53
CA HIS A 53 -6.32 -18.35 10.87
C HIS A 53 -6.27 -16.87 10.56
N ILE A 54 -5.99 -16.06 11.58
CA ILE A 54 -5.83 -14.61 11.43
C ILE A 54 -4.34 -14.30 11.56
N ILE A 55 -3.74 -13.78 10.50
CA ILE A 55 -2.35 -13.31 10.51
C ILE A 55 -2.37 -11.80 10.61
N ILE A 56 -1.74 -11.26 11.63
CA ILE A 56 -1.69 -9.81 11.89
C ILE A 56 -0.27 -9.32 11.62
N SER A 57 -0.14 -8.29 10.79
CA SER A 57 1.15 -7.63 10.54
C SER A 57 1.07 -6.15 10.91
N SER A 58 2.15 -5.58 11.40
CA SER A 58 2.19 -4.14 11.69
C SER A 58 2.03 -3.30 10.43
N THR A 59 2.59 -3.74 9.30
CA THR A 59 2.52 -3.07 8.01
C THR A 59 1.67 -3.86 7.01
N GLN A 60 1.21 -3.19 5.94
CA GLN A 60 0.35 -3.83 4.95
C GLN A 60 1.07 -4.93 4.17
N ILE A 61 0.37 -6.04 3.91
CA ILE A 61 0.92 -7.21 3.21
C ILE A 61 0.62 -7.14 1.70
N PHE A 62 -0.59 -6.72 1.33
CA PHE A 62 -1.08 -6.70 -0.04
C PHE A 62 -0.98 -5.32 -0.71
N SER A 63 -0.41 -4.35 -0.01
CA SER A 63 -0.23 -2.98 -0.52
C SER A 63 0.98 -2.88 -1.45
N ASN A 64 0.81 -2.13 -2.53
CA ASN A 64 1.88 -1.68 -3.42
C ASN A 64 2.12 -0.16 -3.33
N HIS A 65 1.68 0.48 -2.23
CA HIS A 65 1.77 1.91 -2.05
C HIS A 65 3.19 2.32 -1.61
N ILE A 66 3.94 3.02 -2.47
CA ILE A 66 5.36 3.35 -2.22
C ILE A 66 5.61 4.34 -1.06
N ILE A 67 4.58 5.07 -0.59
CA ILE A 67 4.77 6.11 0.42
C ILE A 67 4.99 5.48 1.81
N ASN A 68 4.25 4.42 2.15
CA ASN A 68 4.33 3.74 3.44
C ASN A 68 5.22 2.49 3.37
N GLU A 69 5.67 2.02 4.52
CA GLU A 69 6.31 0.70 4.59
C GLU A 69 5.27 -0.40 4.39
N ASN A 70 5.63 -1.42 3.62
CA ASN A 70 4.77 -2.58 3.33
C ASN A 70 5.62 -3.75 2.86
N TRP A 71 5.02 -4.93 2.86
CA TRP A 71 5.66 -6.15 2.37
C TRP A 71 6.00 -6.09 0.87
N GLY A 72 5.30 -5.29 0.08
CA GLY A 72 5.61 -5.05 -1.34
C GLY A 72 6.99 -4.43 -1.56
N LEU A 73 7.57 -3.75 -0.56
CA LEU A 73 8.95 -3.23 -0.58
C LEU A 73 10.00 -4.28 -0.18
N MET A 74 9.59 -5.47 0.26
CA MET A 74 10.45 -6.56 0.73
C MET A 74 10.17 -7.85 -0.08
N PRO A 75 10.58 -7.90 -1.36
CA PRO A 75 10.18 -8.97 -2.29
C PRO A 75 10.58 -10.38 -1.82
N TYR A 76 11.68 -10.52 -1.08
CA TYR A 76 12.10 -11.80 -0.49
C TYR A 76 11.10 -12.31 0.55
N SER A 77 10.75 -11.51 1.55
CA SER A 77 9.75 -11.89 2.58
C SER A 77 8.38 -12.12 1.99
N LEU A 78 7.93 -11.28 1.06
CA LEU A 78 6.64 -11.45 0.40
C LEU A 78 6.58 -12.79 -0.36
N ARG A 79 7.65 -13.15 -1.09
CA ARG A 79 7.75 -14.45 -1.76
C ARG A 79 7.72 -15.60 -0.75
N ARG A 80 8.47 -15.50 0.35
CA ARG A 80 8.53 -16.53 1.40
C ARG A 80 7.18 -16.73 2.08
N LEU A 81 6.46 -15.64 2.41
CA LEU A 81 5.09 -15.71 2.93
C LEU A 81 4.17 -16.44 1.96
N ARG A 82 4.21 -16.04 0.69
CA ARG A 82 3.39 -16.65 -0.36
C ARG A 82 3.66 -18.15 -0.51
N GLU A 83 4.92 -18.55 -0.55
CA GLU A 83 5.31 -19.97 -0.61
C GLU A 83 4.81 -20.74 0.61
N LEU A 84 4.90 -20.13 1.79
CA LEU A 84 4.41 -20.73 3.03
C LEU A 84 2.88 -20.91 3.01
N ILE A 85 2.12 -19.88 2.61
CA ILE A 85 0.66 -19.97 2.49
C ILE A 85 0.24 -20.99 1.41
N LYS A 86 0.97 -21.07 0.29
CA LYS A 86 0.73 -22.09 -0.75
C LYS A 86 0.98 -23.51 -0.24
N LYS A 87 2.01 -23.67 0.59
CA LYS A 87 2.41 -24.96 1.19
C LYS A 87 1.40 -25.41 2.24
N THR A 88 1.01 -24.53 3.14
CA THR A 88 0.20 -24.86 4.32
C THR A 88 -1.30 -24.73 4.10
N LYS A 89 -1.73 -23.82 3.22
CA LYS A 89 -3.15 -23.52 2.91
C LYS A 89 -4.04 -23.49 4.16
N PRO A 90 -3.72 -22.64 5.18
CA PRO A 90 -4.47 -22.60 6.42
C PRO A 90 -5.96 -22.37 6.17
N LYS A 91 -6.82 -23.03 6.95
CA LYS A 91 -8.28 -22.87 6.84
C LYS A 91 -8.68 -21.46 7.29
N GLY A 92 -9.63 -20.85 6.59
CA GLY A 92 -10.20 -19.55 6.96
C GLY A 92 -9.17 -18.44 7.17
N LEU A 93 -8.28 -18.26 6.19
CA LEU A 93 -7.19 -17.28 6.27
C LEU A 93 -7.70 -15.85 6.05
N LEU A 94 -7.39 -14.98 7.00
CA LEU A 94 -7.62 -13.53 6.99
C LEU A 94 -6.33 -12.80 7.40
N PHE A 95 -6.02 -11.69 6.74
CA PHE A 95 -4.94 -10.80 7.15
C PHE A 95 -5.47 -9.50 7.76
N LEU A 96 -4.79 -9.02 8.80
CA LEU A 96 -5.05 -7.72 9.42
C LEU A 96 -3.77 -6.89 9.43
N SER A 97 -3.89 -5.56 9.26
CA SER A 97 -2.73 -4.67 9.26
C SER A 97 -3.00 -3.24 9.74
N GLY A 98 -1.90 -2.46 9.90
CA GLY A 98 -1.90 -1.08 10.38
C GLY A 98 -0.85 -0.20 9.67
N ASP A 99 -0.20 0.69 10.43
CA ASP A 99 0.90 1.62 10.05
C ASP A 99 0.55 2.78 9.09
N VAL A 100 -0.43 2.59 8.20
CA VAL A 100 -0.64 3.52 7.07
C VAL A 100 -1.54 4.73 7.32
N HIS A 101 -2.14 4.85 8.51
CA HIS A 101 -3.05 5.94 8.89
C HIS A 101 -4.25 6.12 7.93
N PHE A 102 -4.72 5.03 7.33
CA PHE A 102 -6.04 4.91 6.73
C PHE A 102 -6.56 3.47 6.93
N GLY A 103 -7.87 3.29 6.81
CA GLY A 103 -8.51 1.98 6.73
C GLY A 103 -8.70 1.53 5.29
N SER A 104 -8.55 0.23 5.03
CA SER A 104 -8.83 -0.33 3.70
C SER A 104 -9.19 -1.80 3.74
N ILE A 105 -9.90 -2.27 2.72
CA ILE A 105 -10.11 -3.70 2.48
C ILE A 105 -9.53 -4.06 1.11
N ILE A 106 -8.50 -4.92 1.10
CA ILE A 106 -7.89 -5.44 -0.12
C ILE A 106 -8.37 -6.88 -0.33
N GLY A 107 -8.94 -7.14 -1.50
CA GLY A 107 -9.45 -8.45 -1.90
C GLY A 107 -10.98 -8.53 -1.92
N LYS A 108 -11.48 -9.73 -2.25
CA LYS A 108 -12.90 -10.05 -2.30
C LYS A 108 -13.26 -11.03 -1.17
N GLU A 109 -14.46 -10.93 -0.63
CA GLU A 109 -14.92 -11.77 0.51
C GLU A 109 -14.77 -13.28 0.26
N GLU A 110 -14.91 -13.69 -1.00
CA GLU A 110 -14.78 -15.05 -1.52
C GLU A 110 -13.32 -15.55 -1.63
N SER A 111 -12.34 -14.67 -1.41
CA SER A 111 -10.90 -14.92 -1.52
C SER A 111 -10.18 -14.59 -0.20
N VAL A 112 -8.87 -14.77 -0.16
CA VAL A 112 -8.04 -14.23 0.94
C VAL A 112 -8.10 -12.70 0.90
N ILE A 113 -8.38 -12.07 2.03
CA ILE A 113 -8.44 -10.61 2.14
C ILE A 113 -7.46 -10.10 3.19
N GLU A 114 -7.13 -8.82 3.07
CA GLU A 114 -6.48 -8.03 4.11
C GLU A 114 -7.41 -6.88 4.50
N VAL A 115 -7.62 -6.71 5.81
CA VAL A 115 -8.32 -5.55 6.35
C VAL A 115 -7.35 -4.71 7.17
N THR A 116 -7.19 -3.46 6.78
CA THR A 116 -6.34 -2.48 7.44
C THR A 116 -7.22 -1.52 8.24
N SER A 117 -6.84 -1.26 9.50
CA SER A 117 -7.40 -0.19 10.33
C SER A 117 -6.24 0.50 11.05
N SER A 118 -6.07 1.81 10.86
CA SER A 118 -4.78 2.46 11.20
C SER A 118 -4.87 3.92 11.65
N SER A 119 -6.06 4.52 11.70
CA SER A 119 -6.20 5.96 11.98
C SER A 119 -6.87 6.23 13.32
N VAL A 120 -6.47 5.57 14.42
CA VAL A 120 -7.16 5.79 15.70
C VAL A 120 -6.94 7.22 16.22
N ASN A 121 -5.81 7.86 15.90
CA ASN A 121 -5.41 9.15 16.46
C ASN A 121 -4.75 10.11 15.44
N GLN A 122 -4.91 9.89 14.14
CA GLN A 122 -4.08 10.56 13.13
C GLN A 122 -4.83 11.00 11.85
N GLU A 123 -6.08 11.43 12.01
CA GLU A 123 -6.76 12.20 10.96
C GLU A 123 -6.01 13.49 10.63
N ASN A 124 -5.97 13.83 9.34
CA ASN A 124 -5.36 15.07 8.89
C ASN A 124 -6.22 15.74 7.81
N ILE A 125 -5.93 17.01 7.51
CA ILE A 125 -6.68 17.77 6.49
C ILE A 125 -6.61 17.15 5.09
N PHE A 126 -5.60 16.31 4.84
CA PHE A 126 -5.43 15.59 3.59
C PHE A 126 -6.27 14.32 3.51
N SER A 127 -6.93 13.87 4.59
CA SER A 127 -7.80 12.68 4.61
C SER A 127 -8.83 12.68 3.48
N TYR A 128 -9.42 13.83 3.17
CA TYR A 128 -10.39 13.98 2.06
C TYR A 128 -9.82 13.61 0.69
N ILE A 129 -8.55 13.94 0.44
CA ILE A 129 -7.89 13.69 -0.84
C ILE A 129 -7.05 12.40 -0.82
N ASN A 130 -6.69 11.90 0.36
CA ASN A 130 -5.73 10.82 0.54
C ASN A 130 -6.18 9.53 -0.18
N LYS A 131 -7.47 9.18 -0.13
CA LYS A 131 -8.02 8.03 -0.86
C LYS A 131 -7.76 8.10 -2.38
N TYR A 132 -7.87 9.29 -2.96
CA TYR A 132 -7.63 9.49 -4.39
C TYR A 132 -6.14 9.44 -4.71
N VAL A 133 -5.29 9.97 -3.83
CA VAL A 133 -3.83 9.89 -3.96
C VAL A 133 -3.37 8.43 -3.92
N ILE A 134 -3.82 7.65 -2.94
CA ILE A 134 -3.51 6.21 -2.82
C ILE A 134 -3.93 5.47 -4.09
N PHE A 135 -5.19 5.64 -4.51
CA PHE A 135 -5.72 4.97 -5.68
C PHE A 135 -4.95 5.35 -6.96
N PHE A 136 -4.73 6.64 -7.20
CA PHE A 136 -4.06 7.11 -8.41
C PHE A 136 -2.59 6.69 -8.47
N LEU A 137 -1.85 6.87 -7.36
CA LEU A 137 -0.42 6.58 -7.31
C LEU A 137 -0.14 5.08 -7.54
N THR A 138 -0.96 4.21 -6.95
CA THR A 138 -0.83 2.76 -7.11
C THR A 138 -1.18 2.28 -8.52
N ASN A 139 -2.18 2.89 -9.16
CA ASN A 139 -2.54 2.59 -10.56
C ASN A 139 -1.48 3.06 -11.58
N ILE A 140 -0.73 4.12 -11.28
CA ILE A 140 0.31 4.63 -12.19
C ILE A 140 1.60 3.83 -12.07
N LEU A 141 2.02 3.52 -10.84
CA LEU A 141 3.34 2.94 -10.59
C LEU A 141 3.38 1.43 -10.74
N SER A 142 2.23 0.77 -10.57
CA SER A 142 2.11 -0.68 -10.65
C SER A 142 1.21 -1.07 -11.81
N LYS A 143 1.39 -2.29 -12.33
CA LYS A 143 0.53 -2.80 -13.41
C LYS A 143 -0.93 -2.91 -12.98
N VAL A 144 -1.15 -3.28 -11.72
CA VAL A 144 -2.46 -3.49 -11.11
C VAL A 144 -2.44 -2.84 -9.73
N SER A 145 -3.48 -2.07 -9.41
CA SER A 145 -3.69 -1.59 -8.05
C SER A 145 -4.50 -2.61 -7.24
N PRO A 146 -4.06 -3.00 -6.03
CA PRO A 146 -4.85 -3.80 -5.10
C PRO A 146 -5.97 -2.99 -4.45
N PHE A 147 -5.96 -1.67 -4.58
CA PHE A 147 -6.90 -0.77 -3.93
C PHE A 147 -8.11 -0.47 -4.80
N GLU A 148 -9.30 -0.66 -4.24
CA GLU A 148 -10.55 -0.17 -4.82
C GLU A 148 -10.95 1.14 -4.11
N LEU A 149 -11.32 2.18 -4.86
CA LEU A 149 -11.56 3.52 -4.31
C LEU A 149 -12.67 3.55 -3.24
N ASN A 150 -13.70 2.70 -3.37
CA ASN A 150 -14.79 2.55 -2.41
C ASN A 150 -14.43 1.68 -1.19
N LYS A 151 -13.24 1.08 -1.16
CA LYS A 151 -12.71 0.27 -0.05
C LYS A 151 -11.55 0.97 0.67
N ILE A 152 -11.46 2.29 0.58
CA ILE A 152 -10.47 3.12 1.29
C ILE A 152 -11.20 4.15 2.14
N TYR A 153 -10.84 4.22 3.42
CA TYR A 153 -11.37 5.17 4.38
C TYR A 153 -10.23 5.90 5.09
N SER A 154 -10.07 7.20 4.84
CA SER A 154 -8.86 7.95 5.25
C SER A 154 -9.07 8.83 6.49
N PHE A 155 -10.21 8.72 7.17
CA PHE A 155 -10.50 9.46 8.41
C PHE A 155 -10.21 8.59 9.63
N ASN A 156 -10.40 9.15 10.83
CA ASN A 156 -10.20 8.39 12.06
C ASN A 156 -11.02 7.10 12.05
N ASN A 157 -10.38 5.98 12.38
CA ASN A 157 -11.01 4.67 12.34
C ASN A 157 -10.39 3.66 13.31
N PHE A 158 -11.18 2.62 13.61
CA PHE A 158 -10.73 1.43 14.31
C PHE A 158 -11.34 0.16 13.69
N GLY A 159 -10.68 -0.98 13.87
CA GLY A 159 -11.14 -2.27 13.34
C GLY A 159 -11.91 -3.10 14.37
N SER A 160 -12.83 -3.94 13.90
CA SER A 160 -13.44 -5.01 14.70
C SER A 160 -13.56 -6.31 13.92
N VAL A 161 -13.39 -7.44 14.62
CA VAL A 161 -13.53 -8.79 14.07
C VAL A 161 -14.56 -9.55 14.90
N ASN A 162 -15.67 -9.91 14.28
CA ASN A 162 -16.74 -10.70 14.89
C ASN A 162 -16.77 -12.09 14.26
N ILE A 163 -16.57 -13.12 15.09
CA ILE A 163 -16.54 -14.52 14.67
C ILE A 163 -17.82 -15.21 15.16
N THR A 164 -18.59 -15.76 14.23
CA THR A 164 -19.81 -16.53 14.53
C THR A 164 -19.61 -17.99 14.12
N TYR A 165 -19.80 -18.88 15.08
CA TYR A 165 -19.77 -20.33 14.85
C TYR A 165 -21.17 -20.82 14.51
N VAL A 166 -21.44 -21.12 13.24
CA VAL A 166 -22.79 -21.51 12.78
C VAL A 166 -23.06 -22.99 13.07
N ASN A 167 -22.10 -23.85 12.75
CA ASN A 167 -22.10 -25.29 13.05
C ASN A 167 -20.65 -25.79 12.99
N ASP A 168 -20.41 -27.10 13.10
CA ASP A 168 -19.05 -27.68 13.10
C ASP A 168 -18.26 -27.40 11.81
N ASN A 169 -18.96 -27.26 10.68
CA ASN A 169 -18.35 -27.10 9.35
C ASN A 169 -18.38 -25.67 8.80
N GLU A 170 -19.08 -24.74 9.44
CA GLU A 170 -19.25 -23.37 8.96
C GLU A 170 -18.98 -22.34 10.05
N ILE A 171 -18.11 -21.38 9.70
CA ILE A 171 -17.84 -20.18 10.49
C ILE A 171 -18.04 -18.94 9.62
N LYS A 172 -18.55 -17.87 10.23
CA LYS A 172 -18.69 -16.56 9.59
C LYS A 172 -17.78 -15.58 10.31
N ILE A 173 -16.96 -14.85 9.57
CA ILE A 173 -16.10 -13.80 10.10
C ILE A 173 -16.54 -12.49 9.46
N LYS A 174 -17.08 -11.59 10.27
CA LYS A 174 -17.36 -10.20 9.88
C LYS A 174 -16.21 -9.34 10.39
N THR A 175 -15.48 -8.74 9.47
CA THR A 175 -14.44 -7.77 9.77
C THR A 175 -14.90 -6.40 9.30
N SER A 176 -14.82 -5.39 10.16
CA SER A 176 -15.21 -4.03 9.81
C SER A 176 -14.16 -3.00 10.20
N VAL A 177 -14.15 -1.90 9.45
CA VAL A 177 -13.48 -0.65 9.80
C VAL A 177 -14.58 0.34 10.14
N ASN A 178 -14.55 0.84 11.37
CA ASN A 178 -15.55 1.73 11.94
C ASN A 178 -14.96 3.14 12.04
N ASP A 179 -15.80 4.17 11.91
CA ASP A 179 -15.41 5.54 12.21
C ASP A 179 -15.29 5.80 13.73
N SER A 180 -14.99 7.03 14.12
CA SER A 180 -14.86 7.42 15.53
C SER A 180 -16.14 7.27 16.35
N ASP A 181 -17.30 7.29 15.70
CA ASP A 181 -18.62 7.17 16.34
C ASP A 181 -19.09 5.71 16.42
N GLY A 182 -18.30 4.77 15.88
CA GLY A 182 -18.60 3.35 15.86
C GLY A 182 -19.49 2.91 14.69
N VAL A 183 -19.71 3.77 13.70
CA VAL A 183 -20.44 3.41 12.48
C VAL A 183 -19.54 2.57 11.58
N GLU A 184 -20.05 1.42 11.12
CA GLU A 184 -19.33 0.54 10.21
C GLU A 184 -19.23 1.18 8.81
N ILE A 185 -18.02 1.56 8.38
CA ILE A 185 -17.78 2.22 7.08
C ILE A 185 -17.36 1.22 6.02
N LEU A 186 -16.41 0.35 6.35
CA LEU A 186 -15.97 -0.74 5.48
C LEU A 186 -16.29 -2.06 6.16
N VAL A 187 -16.87 -3.02 5.43
CA VAL A 187 -17.24 -4.33 5.98
C VAL A 187 -16.84 -5.42 4.99
N ALA A 188 -16.26 -6.49 5.51
CA ALA A 188 -16.05 -7.75 4.80
C ALA A 188 -16.69 -8.89 5.59
N ASN A 189 -17.59 -9.61 4.93
CA ASN A 189 -18.28 -10.78 5.47
C ASN A 189 -17.75 -12.05 4.80
N GLN A 190 -16.91 -12.80 5.50
CA GLN A 190 -16.37 -14.05 4.98
C GLN A 190 -17.08 -15.25 5.59
N VAL A 191 -17.39 -16.24 4.74
CA VAL A 191 -17.96 -17.52 5.16
C VAL A 191 -16.96 -18.62 4.83
N PHE A 192 -16.46 -19.29 5.86
CA PHE A 192 -15.53 -20.40 5.70
C PHE A 192 -16.21 -21.72 6.01
N ASN A 193 -16.20 -22.60 5.03
CA ASN A 193 -16.71 -23.96 5.14
C ASN A 193 -15.95 -24.90 4.19
N ASN A 194 -16.23 -26.21 4.29
CA ASN A 194 -15.53 -27.23 3.49
C ASN A 194 -15.82 -27.15 1.97
N LYS A 195 -16.82 -26.36 1.54
CA LYS A 195 -17.20 -26.20 0.12
C LYS A 195 -16.50 -25.01 -0.54
N ASN A 196 -16.20 -23.96 0.22
CA ASN A 196 -15.62 -22.72 -0.27
C ASN A 196 -14.10 -22.74 -0.14
N ASN A 197 -13.42 -23.07 -1.24
CA ASN A 197 -11.96 -22.94 -1.31
C ASN A 197 -11.56 -21.51 -1.67
N ILE A 198 -11.27 -20.70 -0.65
CA ILE A 198 -10.80 -19.31 -0.82
C ILE A 198 -9.57 -19.24 -1.73
N TYR A 199 -8.67 -20.22 -1.71
CA TYR A 199 -7.47 -20.24 -2.54
C TYR A 199 -7.75 -20.49 -4.02
N ALA A 200 -8.85 -21.19 -4.36
CA ALA A 200 -9.25 -21.37 -5.75
C ALA A 200 -9.74 -20.05 -6.36
N LYS A 201 -10.50 -19.27 -5.59
CA LYS A 201 -10.98 -17.93 -5.96
C LYS A 201 -9.91 -16.85 -5.83
N THR A 202 -8.85 -17.15 -5.07
CA THR A 202 -7.64 -16.31 -4.98
C THR A 202 -6.71 -16.51 -6.18
N LYS A 203 -6.97 -17.44 -7.12
CA LYS A 203 -6.16 -17.58 -8.34
C LYS A 203 -6.15 -16.31 -9.19
N ASP A 204 -7.25 -15.55 -9.19
CA ASP A 204 -7.39 -14.26 -9.88
C ASP A 204 -6.99 -13.07 -8.98
N LEU A 205 -6.71 -13.34 -7.69
CA LEU A 205 -6.15 -12.36 -6.78
C LEU A 205 -4.63 -12.46 -6.91
N HIS A 206 -3.98 -11.43 -7.48
CA HIS A 206 -2.54 -11.42 -7.76
C HIS A 206 -1.61 -11.56 -6.52
N ILE A 207 -2.15 -11.87 -5.35
CA ILE A 207 -1.44 -12.20 -4.10
C ILE A 207 -0.61 -13.48 -4.26
N ILE A 208 -1.01 -14.33 -5.21
CA ILE A 208 -0.38 -15.62 -5.51
C ILE A 208 0.57 -15.54 -6.72
N LEU A 209 0.56 -14.45 -7.50
CA LEU A 209 1.36 -14.25 -8.71
C LEU A 209 1.97 -12.84 -8.72
N ASP A 210 3.30 -12.77 -8.54
CA ASP A 210 4.33 -11.72 -8.76
C ASP A 210 3.99 -10.26 -9.15
N GLU A 211 2.75 -9.77 -9.03
CA GLU A 211 2.28 -8.50 -9.63
C GLU A 211 1.89 -7.41 -8.62
N PHE A 212 1.99 -7.71 -7.31
CA PHE A 212 1.78 -6.72 -6.24
C PHE A 212 3.07 -6.29 -5.54
N ALA A 213 4.22 -6.85 -5.93
CA ALA A 213 5.48 -6.37 -5.39
C ALA A 213 5.71 -4.92 -5.87
N THR A 214 5.79 -3.99 -4.93
CA THR A 214 6.18 -2.60 -5.20
C THR A 214 7.51 -2.53 -5.96
N LEU A 215 8.43 -3.44 -5.62
CA LEU A 215 9.75 -3.59 -6.23
C LEU A 215 9.80 -4.84 -7.14
N GLU A 216 9.24 -4.71 -8.34
CA GLU A 216 9.31 -5.74 -9.38
C GLU A 216 10.55 -5.60 -10.26
N CYS A 217 11.14 -6.73 -10.67
CA CYS A 217 12.20 -6.70 -11.68
C CYS A 217 11.63 -6.28 -13.04
N LYS A 218 12.26 -5.28 -13.67
CA LYS A 218 11.87 -4.79 -15.00
C LYS A 218 12.80 -5.38 -16.07
N SER A 219 12.25 -5.64 -17.26
CA SER A 219 13.06 -6.05 -18.40
C SER A 219 13.98 -4.91 -18.84
N LYS A 220 15.10 -5.24 -19.50
CA LYS A 220 16.02 -4.23 -20.06
C LYS A 220 15.31 -3.22 -20.96
N THR A 221 14.33 -3.68 -21.75
CA THR A 221 13.50 -2.81 -22.60
C THR A 221 12.65 -1.82 -21.81
N LYS A 222 11.94 -2.29 -20.76
CA LYS A 222 11.16 -1.40 -19.89
C LYS A 222 12.03 -0.40 -19.16
N MET A 223 13.21 -0.83 -18.71
CA MET A 223 14.20 0.04 -18.07
C MET A 223 14.63 1.18 -18.97
N VAL A 224 15.05 0.88 -20.20
CA VAL A 224 15.45 1.90 -21.18
C VAL A 224 14.29 2.86 -21.48
N MET A 225 13.08 2.32 -21.67
CA MET A 225 11.89 3.14 -21.90
C MET A 225 11.62 4.09 -20.73
N HIS A 226 11.65 3.61 -19.49
CA HIS A 226 11.47 4.44 -18.30
C HIS A 226 12.57 5.51 -18.19
N THR A 227 13.82 5.18 -18.51
CA THR A 227 14.92 6.15 -18.50
C THR A 227 14.69 7.27 -19.51
N ILE A 228 14.24 6.95 -20.73
CA ILE A 228 13.91 7.96 -21.75
C ILE A 228 12.78 8.86 -21.26
N VAL A 229 11.68 8.26 -20.78
CA VAL A 229 10.54 9.03 -20.24
C VAL A 229 10.95 9.93 -19.08
N TYR A 230 11.81 9.42 -18.18
CA TYR A 230 12.32 10.18 -17.05
C TYR A 230 13.19 11.37 -17.48
N ILE A 231 14.07 11.19 -18.46
CA ILE A 231 14.89 12.29 -19.02
C ILE A 231 13.99 13.34 -19.69
N LEU A 232 13.01 12.92 -20.49
CA LEU A 232 12.06 13.84 -21.13
C LEU A 232 11.26 14.63 -20.10
N PHE A 233 10.80 13.97 -19.03
CA PHE A 233 10.12 14.63 -17.92
C PHE A 233 11.03 15.65 -17.21
N LEU A 234 12.29 15.30 -16.97
CA LEU A 234 13.26 16.21 -16.34
C LEU A 234 13.52 17.45 -17.20
N LEU A 235 13.69 17.27 -18.52
CA LEU A 235 13.87 18.37 -19.46
C LEU A 235 12.64 19.28 -19.51
N TRP A 236 11.44 18.69 -19.55
CA TRP A 236 10.18 19.44 -19.52
C TRP A 236 10.01 20.23 -18.21
N PHE A 237 10.33 19.62 -17.07
CA PHE A 237 10.29 20.28 -15.77
C PHE A 237 11.28 21.46 -15.70
N LEU A 238 12.51 21.29 -16.19
CA LEU A 238 13.51 22.37 -16.25
C LEU A 238 13.05 23.52 -17.14
N GLN A 239 12.38 23.22 -18.27
CA GLN A 239 11.81 24.23 -19.16
C GLN A 239 10.72 25.05 -18.44
N ILE A 240 9.80 24.39 -17.72
CA ILE A 240 8.77 25.08 -16.93
C ILE A 240 9.40 25.95 -15.84
N LEU A 241 10.38 25.41 -15.11
CA LEU A 241 11.09 26.15 -14.07
C LEU A 241 11.78 27.39 -14.63
N PHE A 242 12.43 27.29 -15.78
CA PHE A 242 13.05 28.42 -16.46
C PHE A 242 12.03 29.50 -16.84
N ILE A 243 10.88 29.12 -17.41
CA ILE A 243 9.80 30.04 -17.76
C ILE A 243 9.27 30.73 -16.50
N PHE A 244 9.03 29.98 -15.43
CA PHE A 244 8.54 30.50 -14.15
C PHE A 244 9.52 31.51 -13.53
N LEU A 245 10.82 31.19 -13.49
CA LEU A 245 11.87 32.09 -13.00
C LEU A 245 11.95 33.37 -13.83
N LYS A 246 11.78 33.28 -15.16
CA LYS A 246 11.74 34.46 -16.06
C LYS A 246 10.53 35.37 -15.78
N ILE A 247 9.36 34.78 -15.55
CA ILE A 247 8.13 35.52 -15.19
C ILE A 247 8.31 36.23 -13.85
N ILE A 248 8.81 35.54 -12.83
CA ILE A 248 9.09 36.13 -11.52
C ILE A 248 10.12 37.26 -11.64
N GLY A 249 11.23 37.03 -12.37
CA GLY A 249 12.24 38.04 -12.60
C GLY A 249 11.69 39.30 -13.27
N SER A 250 10.77 39.14 -14.24
CA SER A 250 10.06 40.25 -14.89
C SER A 250 9.19 41.06 -13.92
N LEU A 251 8.42 40.38 -13.04
CA LEU A 251 7.59 41.01 -12.01
C LEU A 251 8.41 41.85 -11.01
N PHE A 252 9.58 41.34 -10.59
CA PHE A 252 10.49 42.09 -9.71
C PHE A 252 11.18 43.27 -10.42
N ARG A 253 11.40 43.17 -11.74
CA ARG A 253 11.94 44.28 -12.54
C ARG A 253 10.92 45.41 -12.73
N SER A 254 9.64 45.07 -12.91
CA SER A 254 8.54 46.04 -13.02
C SER A 254 8.31 46.83 -11.73
N LYS A 255 8.41 46.20 -10.54
CA LYS A 255 8.26 46.90 -9.25
C LYS A 255 9.38 47.90 -8.90
N LYS A 256 10.54 47.84 -9.57
CA LYS A 256 11.67 48.77 -9.32
C LYS A 256 11.59 50.08 -10.12
N ILE A 257 10.61 50.25 -11.02
CA ILE A 257 10.56 51.37 -11.97
C ILE A 257 9.61 52.51 -11.53
N ASP A 258 9.00 52.45 -10.35
CA ASP A 258 8.31 53.62 -9.75
C ASP A 258 9.02 54.08 -8.46
N PRO A 259 9.99 55.00 -8.58
CA PRO A 259 9.70 56.35 -8.10
C PRO A 259 10.44 57.44 -8.91
N LYS A 260 9.70 58.23 -9.69
CA LYS A 260 9.82 59.70 -9.86
C LYS A 260 9.24 60.14 -11.21
N THR A 261 7.98 60.53 -11.18
CA THR A 261 7.44 61.54 -12.11
C THR A 261 6.43 62.39 -11.34
N LYS A 262 6.96 63.37 -10.60
CA LYS A 262 6.29 64.61 -10.23
C LYS A 262 7.36 65.63 -9.84
N ASN A 263 7.74 66.42 -10.83
CA ASN A 263 8.12 67.84 -10.72
C ASN A 263 8.61 68.29 -12.10
N GLU A 264 7.71 68.87 -12.87
CA GLU A 264 7.85 70.13 -13.62
C GLU A 264 6.45 70.65 -13.95
#